data_AF-Q6KAE3-F1
#
_entry.id   AF-Q6KAE3-F1
#
_cell.length_a   1.000
_cell.length_b   1.000
_cell.length_c   1.000
_cell.angle_alpha   90.00
_cell.angle_beta   90.00
_cell.angle_gamma   90.00
#
_symmetry.space_group_name_H-M   'P 1'
#
loop_
_entity.id
_entity.type
_entity.pdbx_description
1 polymer ?
#
loop_
_entity_poly.entity_id
_entity_poly.type
_entity_poly.pdbx_seq_one_letter_code
_entity_poly.pdbx_strand_id
1 'polypeptide(L)'
;MSDAPPMAEKPTIKVETTPGDWRFPSANQTKRCFTCYIEYNKCIEAKGEGSDECTKYAKCYRSLCPGEWIERWKEQRANGTFAGPL
;
A
#
# COMPACT_ATOMS: atom_id res chain seq x y z
N MET A 1 40.13 -20.98 20.19
CA MET A 1 40.07 -20.36 18.84
C MET A 1 38.68 -19.76 18.74
N SER A 2 38.60 -18.43 18.63
CA SER A 2 37.34 -17.69 18.73
C SER A 2 36.46 -17.98 17.51
N ASP A 3 35.30 -18.58 17.73
CA ASP A 3 34.27 -18.76 16.70
C ASP A 3 33.83 -17.39 16.14
N ALA A 4 33.95 -17.24 14.83
CA ALA A 4 33.44 -16.08 14.10
C ALA A 4 31.90 -16.18 13.97
N PRO A 5 31.15 -15.07 14.13
CA PRO A 5 29.69 -15.10 13.97
C PRO A 5 29.30 -15.36 12.49
N PRO A 6 28.17 -16.05 12.25
CA PRO A 6 27.70 -16.36 10.89
C PRO A 6 27.39 -15.07 10.12
N MET A 7 27.89 -14.96 8.89
CA MET A 7 27.61 -13.83 8.01
C MET A 7 26.12 -13.79 7.69
N ALA A 8 25.45 -12.68 8.03
CA ALA A 8 24.06 -12.43 7.67
C ALA A 8 23.87 -12.56 6.15
N GLU A 9 23.05 -13.52 5.74
CA GLU A 9 22.64 -13.71 4.36
C GLU A 9 21.93 -12.43 3.87
N LYS A 10 22.43 -11.81 2.80
CA LYS A 10 21.81 -10.60 2.25
C LYS A 10 20.44 -10.98 1.69
N PRO A 11 19.34 -10.34 2.13
CA PRO A 11 18.03 -10.63 1.56
C PRO A 11 18.06 -10.30 0.07
N THR A 12 17.65 -11.26 -0.76
CA THR A 12 17.50 -11.02 -2.21
C THR A 12 16.31 -10.10 -2.41
N ILE A 13 16.58 -8.82 -2.74
CA ILE A 13 15.54 -7.81 -2.94
C ILE A 13 14.94 -8.00 -4.33
N LYS A 14 13.67 -8.39 -4.41
CA LYS A 14 12.92 -8.41 -5.67
C LYS A 14 12.47 -6.99 -6.02
N VAL A 15 13.06 -6.40 -7.06
CA VAL A 15 12.73 -5.04 -7.51
C VAL A 15 11.50 -5.07 -8.41
N GLU A 16 10.32 -4.88 -7.82
CA GLU A 16 9.04 -4.79 -8.54
C GLU A 16 8.16 -3.70 -7.94
N THR A 17 7.39 -3.02 -8.78
CA THR A 17 6.39 -2.03 -8.37
C THR A 17 5.03 -2.31 -9.00
N THR A 18 4.05 -1.48 -8.70
CA THR A 18 2.68 -1.63 -9.20
C THR A 18 2.60 -1.33 -10.70
N PRO A 19 2.05 -2.23 -11.54
CA PRO A 19 1.99 -2.05 -12.99
C PRO A 19 1.12 -0.86 -13.39
N GLY A 20 1.31 -0.34 -14.61
CA GLY A 20 0.52 0.76 -15.14
C GLY A 20 -0.98 0.43 -15.19
N ASP A 21 -1.83 1.43 -14.91
CA ASP A 21 -3.28 1.31 -14.92
C ASP A 21 -3.85 2.22 -16.03
N TRP A 22 -4.46 1.61 -17.05
CA TRP A 22 -4.99 2.32 -18.22
C TRP A 22 -6.13 3.28 -17.89
N ARG A 23 -6.76 3.14 -16.71
CA ARG A 23 -7.77 4.08 -16.22
C ARG A 23 -7.16 5.44 -15.84
N PHE A 24 -5.86 5.48 -15.59
CA PHE A 24 -5.12 6.68 -15.16
C PHE A 24 -3.91 6.95 -16.08
N PRO A 25 -4.12 7.28 -17.36
CA PRO A 25 -3.04 7.43 -18.35
C PRO A 25 -2.26 8.74 -18.21
N SER A 26 -2.78 9.73 -17.50
CA SER A 26 -2.15 11.04 -17.32
C SER A 26 -0.96 10.98 -16.36
N ALA A 27 -0.03 11.95 -16.47
CA ALA A 27 1.08 12.10 -15.53
C ALA A 27 0.63 12.31 -14.07
N ASN A 28 -0.56 12.87 -13.84
CA ASN A 28 -1.12 13.01 -12.49
C ASN A 28 -1.62 11.66 -11.95
N GLN A 29 -0.89 11.09 -10.98
CA GLN A 29 -1.20 9.81 -10.34
C GLN A 29 -1.97 9.93 -9.02
N THR A 30 -2.38 11.15 -8.61
CA THR A 30 -3.12 11.39 -7.36
C THR A 30 -4.42 10.60 -7.31
N LYS A 31 -5.18 10.56 -8.41
CA LYS A 31 -6.42 9.76 -8.48
C LYS A 31 -6.15 8.26 -8.34
N ARG A 32 -5.09 7.75 -8.97
CA ARG A 32 -4.71 6.33 -8.87
C ARG A 32 -4.31 5.95 -7.44
N CYS A 33 -3.51 6.78 -6.79
CA CYS A 33 -3.18 6.62 -5.37
C CYS A 33 -4.44 6.55 -4.51
N PHE A 34 -5.33 7.54 -4.64
CA PHE A 34 -6.57 7.60 -3.86
C PHE A 34 -7.47 6.39 -4.13
N THR A 35 -7.70 6.02 -5.39
CA THR A 35 -8.47 4.83 -5.76
C THR A 35 -7.88 3.57 -5.15
N CYS A 36 -6.57 3.36 -5.22
CA CYS A 36 -5.95 2.17 -4.63
C CYS A 36 -6.06 2.12 -3.09
N TYR A 37 -6.01 3.28 -2.41
CA TYR A 37 -6.24 3.35 -0.97
C TYR A 37 -7.69 2.99 -0.61
N ILE A 38 -8.66 3.49 -1.38
CA ILE A 38 -10.08 3.19 -1.19
C ILE A 38 -10.36 1.70 -1.42
N GLU A 39 -9.89 1.13 -2.53
CA GLU A 39 -10.06 -0.28 -2.87
C GLU A 39 -9.45 -1.20 -1.82
N TYR A 40 -8.30 -0.84 -1.24
CA TYR A 40 -7.71 -1.59 -0.14
C TYR A 40 -8.62 -1.61 1.08
N ASN A 41 -9.10 -0.45 1.53
CA ASN A 41 -9.94 -0.38 2.74
C ASN A 41 -11.30 -1.06 2.53
N LYS A 42 -11.95 -0.88 1.36
CA LYS A 42 -13.17 -1.64 1.00
C LYS A 42 -12.94 -3.15 1.00
N CYS A 43 -11.78 -3.59 0.50
CA CYS A 43 -11.42 -5.00 0.51
C CYS A 43 -11.28 -5.54 1.94
N ILE A 44 -10.62 -4.79 2.82
CA ILE A 44 -10.46 -5.17 4.24
C ILE A 44 -11.80 -5.17 4.98
N GLU A 45 -12.68 -4.20 4.71
CA GLU A 45 -14.03 -4.15 5.31
C GLU A 45 -14.92 -5.30 4.83
N ALA A 46 -14.78 -5.74 3.58
CA ALA A 46 -15.57 -6.84 3.02
C ALA A 46 -15.02 -8.24 3.37
N LYS A 47 -13.69 -8.41 3.43
CA LYS A 47 -13.03 -9.73 3.54
C LYS A 47 -12.28 -9.96 4.85
N GLY A 48 -12.09 -8.91 5.64
CA GLY A 48 -11.24 -8.93 6.83
C GLY A 48 -9.78 -8.63 6.55
N GLU A 49 -9.05 -8.36 7.63
CA GLU A 49 -7.60 -8.14 7.58
C GLU A 49 -6.86 -9.43 7.19
N GLY A 50 -5.91 -9.33 6.27
CA GLY A 50 -5.06 -10.47 5.87
C GLY A 50 -5.54 -11.29 4.68
N SER A 51 -6.63 -10.89 3.99
CA SER A 51 -6.98 -11.52 2.72
C SER A 51 -5.91 -11.26 1.66
N ASP A 52 -5.40 -12.32 1.03
CA ASP A 52 -4.44 -12.26 -0.08
C ASP A 52 -4.94 -11.37 -1.23
N GLU A 53 -6.26 -11.31 -1.41
CA GLU A 53 -6.88 -10.48 -2.44
C GLU A 53 -6.72 -8.98 -2.16
N CYS A 54 -6.57 -8.57 -0.90
CA CYS A 54 -6.34 -7.18 -0.52
C CYS A 54 -4.86 -6.78 -0.64
N THR A 55 -3.94 -7.75 -0.61
CA THR A 55 -2.49 -7.52 -0.73
C THR A 55 -2.12 -6.81 -2.03
N LYS A 56 -2.84 -7.06 -3.13
CA LYS A 56 -2.62 -6.36 -4.41
C LYS A 56 -2.90 -4.85 -4.30
N TYR A 57 -3.97 -4.48 -3.61
CA TYR A 57 -4.32 -3.07 -3.38
C TYR A 57 -3.38 -2.45 -2.36
N ALA A 58 -2.95 -3.24 -1.37
CA ALA A 58 -1.93 -2.84 -0.40
C ALA A 58 -0.62 -2.44 -1.07
N LYS A 59 -0.13 -3.27 -2.00
CA LYS A 59 1.04 -2.94 -2.83
C LYS A 59 0.77 -1.69 -3.67
N CYS A 60 -0.41 -1.57 -4.29
CA CYS A 60 -0.75 -0.41 -5.11
C CYS A 60 -0.66 0.93 -4.36
N TYR A 61 -1.36 1.08 -3.23
CA TYR A 61 -1.39 2.37 -2.54
C TYR A 61 -0.04 2.68 -1.88
N ARG A 62 0.67 1.66 -1.34
CA ARG A 62 2.00 1.84 -0.74
C ARG A 62 3.07 2.23 -1.75
N SER A 63 2.95 1.80 -3.01
CA SER A 63 3.89 2.18 -4.07
C SER A 63 3.62 3.58 -4.66
N LEU A 64 2.38 4.08 -4.59
CA LEU A 64 1.97 5.30 -5.31
C LEU A 64 1.75 6.51 -4.39
N CYS A 65 1.26 6.29 -3.18
CA CYS A 65 0.87 7.36 -2.29
C CYS A 65 2.07 7.83 -1.45
N PRO A 66 2.25 9.16 -1.28
CA PRO A 66 3.18 9.68 -0.27
C PRO A 66 2.82 9.14 1.12
N GLY A 67 3.82 8.76 1.91
CA GLY A 67 3.60 8.21 3.26
C GLY A 67 2.78 9.13 4.16
N GLU A 68 3.05 10.43 4.12
CA GLU A 68 2.31 11.47 4.85
C GLU A 68 0.80 11.45 4.53
N TRP A 69 0.44 11.25 3.27
CA TRP A 69 -0.98 11.22 2.86
C TRP A 69 -1.68 10.00 3.44
N ILE A 70 -1.01 8.84 3.43
CA ILE A 70 -1.52 7.60 4.01
C ILE A 70 -1.74 7.79 5.51
N GLU A 71 -0.77 8.31 6.25
CA GLU A 71 -0.90 8.52 7.70
C GLU A 71 -2.02 9.49 8.03
N ARG A 72 -2.13 10.61 7.31
CA ARG A 72 -3.25 11.55 7.49
C ARG A 72 -4.61 10.90 7.23
N TRP A 73 -4.73 10.10 6.17
CA TRP A 73 -5.98 9.39 5.88
C TRP A 73 -6.30 8.28 6.89
N LYS A 74 -5.29 7.64 7.47
CA LYS A 74 -5.48 6.69 8.59
C LYS A 74 -6.02 7.40 9.82
N GLU A 75 -5.44 8.54 10.19
CA GLU A 75 -5.93 9.36 11.31
C GLU A 75 -7.37 9.83 11.07
N GLN A 76 -7.67 10.33 9.87
CA GLN A 76 -9.04 10.73 9.50
C GLN A 76 -10.03 9.56 9.56
N ARG A 77 -9.63 8.35 9.15
CA ARG A 77 -10.47 7.16 9.30
C ARG A 77 -10.70 6.81 10.76
N ALA A 78 -9.66 6.83 11.58
CA ALA A 78 -9.77 6.55 13.02
C ALA A 78 -10.68 7.56 13.74
N ASN A 79 -10.64 8.83 13.31
CA ASN A 79 -11.49 9.90 13.84
C ASN A 79 -12.88 9.99 13.19
N GLY A 80 -13.20 9.14 12.21
CA GLY A 80 -14.48 9.19 11.49
C GLY A 80 -14.68 10.42 10.59
N THR A 81 -13.62 11.14 10.23
CA THR A 81 -13.64 12.39 9.43
C THR A 81 -13.13 12.20 8.01
N PHE A 82 -12.92 10.96 7.58
CA PHE A 82 -12.44 10.66 6.22
C PHE A 82 -13.52 10.96 5.17
N ALA A 83 -13.23 11.86 4.23
CA ALA A 83 -14.18 12.34 3.23
C ALA A 83 -14.41 11.42 2.02
N GLY A 84 -13.66 10.31 1.92
CA GLY A 84 -13.78 9.37 0.81
C GLY A 84 -14.85 8.30 1.01
N PRO A 85 -15.26 7.61 -0.07
CA PRO A 85 -16.30 6.58 0.00
C PRO A 85 -15.71 5.26 0.52
N LEU A 86 -15.74 5.08 1.84
CA LEU A 86 -15.45 3.81 2.52
C LEU A 86 -16.74 3.30 3.14
#